data_AF-A0A841YYV4-F1
#
_entry.id   AF-A0A841YYV4-F1
#
_cell.length_a   1.000
_cell.length_b   1.000
_cell.length_c   1.000
_cell.angle_alpha   90.00
_cell.angle_beta   90.00
_cell.angle_gamma   90.00
#
_symmetry.space_group_name_H-M   'P 1'
#
loop_
_entity.id
_entity.type
_entity.pdbx_description
1 polymer ?
#
loop_
_entity_poly.entity_id
_entity_poly.type
_entity_poly.pdbx_seq_one_letter_code
_entity_poly.pdbx_strand_id
1 'polypeptide(L)'
;MAIIQVTSTNPDFSFLIKKNPESGMMLRQMRKGIAHGWYSKPDTYNVYFKDADNEISYKKYRDENFEYLNLSRYNSNIFPLNALSEFFSLKEPDSRDIPGFTHQFHINMLYIRRIHYVEFFQKYMPDYTFEVEHLSDKNWAVTISTKSSLYDLIHISNLFCLFFAGFSQENLDITDDLLTKYIKSVQITDPPFYIRNLFVHNFLTTRKSFHQFKSELEATNRYDIQFDFGGTALQRRNFIANQLTFDKIIVDIGCGEGFYAIPFAEKTKLDYYAIDINPEMLLITNKKAAKKELDNIITYSALETFLDNSPAEKVDVILTEVIEHMPTNMAKKLIRKVTQHINFDTFIITTPNSEFNTFYGLEGFRHDDHDWEMSTAEFQDWLSEIIDEKTMTIEFHAIGDAVNGIHTTQGAILRKKEA
;
A
#
# COMPACT_ATOMS: atom_id res chain seq x y z
N MET A 1 7.76 -23.00 19.74
CA MET A 1 6.55 -23.77 19.47
C MET A 1 5.42 -22.80 19.26
N ALA A 2 4.96 -22.67 18.03
CA ALA A 2 3.89 -21.77 17.67
C ALA A 2 2.55 -22.46 17.93
N ILE A 3 1.62 -21.72 18.52
CA ILE A 3 0.31 -22.24 18.95
C ILE A 3 -0.76 -21.27 18.49
N ILE A 4 -1.78 -21.82 17.85
CA ILE A 4 -3.04 -21.12 17.59
C ILE A 4 -4.19 -21.86 18.26
N GLN A 5 -5.27 -21.15 18.55
CA GLN A 5 -6.51 -21.70 19.09
C GLN A 5 -7.69 -21.10 18.36
N VAL A 6 -8.69 -21.91 18.05
CA VAL A 6 -10.02 -21.46 17.62
C VAL A 6 -11.00 -21.84 18.70
N THR A 7 -11.74 -20.87 19.20
CA THR A 7 -12.80 -21.05 20.19
C THR A 7 -14.14 -20.63 19.60
N SER A 8 -15.22 -21.31 20.01
CA SER A 8 -16.57 -20.90 19.62
C SER A 8 -17.58 -21.28 20.69
N THR A 9 -18.47 -20.35 21.02
CA THR A 9 -19.63 -20.65 21.88
C THR A 9 -20.78 -21.33 21.12
N ASN A 10 -20.63 -21.61 19.82
CA ASN A 10 -21.63 -22.32 19.04
C ASN A 10 -21.62 -23.81 19.44
N PRO A 11 -22.76 -24.41 19.84
CA PRO A 11 -22.82 -25.81 20.25
C PRO A 11 -22.43 -26.79 19.12
N ASP A 12 -22.56 -26.38 17.86
CA ASP A 12 -22.19 -27.17 16.69
C ASP A 12 -20.74 -26.96 16.24
N PHE A 13 -19.88 -26.32 17.05
CA PHE A 13 -18.50 -25.98 16.70
C PHE A 13 -17.72 -27.13 16.07
N SER A 14 -17.84 -28.34 16.62
CA SER A 14 -17.15 -29.54 16.11
C SER A 14 -17.58 -29.93 14.69
N PHE A 15 -18.86 -29.74 14.36
CA PHE A 15 -19.36 -29.93 13.02
C PHE A 15 -18.91 -28.84 12.07
N LEU A 16 -18.88 -27.58 12.53
CA LEU A 16 -18.42 -26.45 11.72
C LEU A 16 -16.97 -26.64 11.26
N ILE A 17 -16.07 -27.04 12.17
CA ILE A 17 -14.66 -27.30 11.82
C ILE A 17 -14.40 -28.72 11.29
N LYS A 18 -15.44 -29.57 11.24
CA LYS A 18 -15.38 -30.97 10.76
C LYS A 18 -14.32 -31.80 11.49
N LYS A 19 -14.23 -31.65 12.81
CA LYS A 19 -13.33 -32.42 13.68
C LYS A 19 -14.15 -33.12 14.76
N ASN A 20 -13.88 -34.39 15.00
CA ASN A 20 -14.56 -35.15 16.06
C ASN A 20 -13.79 -34.99 17.39
N PRO A 21 -14.41 -34.48 18.48
CA PRO A 21 -13.78 -34.42 19.80
C PRO A 21 -13.25 -35.76 20.34
N GLU A 22 -13.83 -36.87 19.90
CA GLU A 22 -13.43 -38.23 20.33
C GLU A 22 -12.22 -38.78 19.56
N SER A 23 -11.83 -38.16 18.44
CA SER A 23 -10.80 -38.70 17.54
C SER A 23 -9.36 -38.54 18.04
N GLY A 24 -9.16 -37.98 19.23
CA GLY A 24 -7.83 -37.72 19.79
C GLY A 24 -7.06 -36.65 19.01
N MET A 25 -5.73 -36.75 19.00
CA MET A 25 -4.85 -35.76 18.37
C MET A 25 -4.70 -36.03 16.86
N MET A 26 -4.98 -35.02 16.03
CA MET A 26 -4.77 -35.05 14.58
C MET A 26 -3.38 -34.54 14.23
N LEU A 27 -2.62 -35.33 13.47
CA LEU A 27 -1.29 -34.95 12.98
C LEU A 27 -1.35 -34.55 11.50
N ARG A 28 -0.67 -33.46 11.16
CA ARG A 28 -0.50 -32.98 9.78
C ARG A 28 0.94 -32.59 9.54
N GLN A 29 1.53 -33.10 8.46
CA GLN A 29 2.85 -32.65 8.05
C GLN A 29 2.73 -31.22 7.51
N MET A 30 3.58 -30.33 8.02
CA MET A 30 3.54 -28.92 7.68
C MET A 30 4.97 -28.44 7.47
N ARG A 31 5.30 -28.17 6.20
CA ARG A 31 6.68 -27.87 5.78
C ARG A 31 7.64 -28.97 6.26
N LYS A 32 8.63 -28.64 7.09
CA LYS A 32 9.60 -29.59 7.65
C LYS A 32 9.19 -30.14 9.01
N GLY A 33 8.16 -29.56 9.64
CA GLY A 33 7.64 -29.99 10.93
C GLY A 33 6.32 -30.76 10.86
N ILE A 34 5.73 -30.93 12.04
CA ILE A 34 4.43 -31.58 12.26
C ILE A 34 3.55 -30.66 13.09
N ALA A 35 2.35 -30.38 12.59
CA ALA A 35 1.29 -29.70 13.31
C ALA A 35 0.37 -30.72 13.98
N HIS A 36 0.02 -30.43 15.23
CA HIS A 36 -0.77 -31.28 16.13
C HIS A 36 -2.06 -30.53 16.45
N GLY A 37 -3.20 -31.06 16.03
CA GLY A 37 -4.52 -30.50 16.29
C GLY A 37 -5.27 -31.32 17.34
N TRP A 38 -5.86 -30.68 18.35
CA TRP A 38 -6.66 -31.38 19.37
C TRP A 38 -7.67 -30.46 20.08
N TYR A 39 -8.71 -31.07 20.64
CA TYR A 39 -9.62 -30.40 21.55
C TYR A 39 -9.04 -30.37 22.97
N SER A 40 -8.91 -29.18 23.55
CA SER A 40 -8.64 -29.02 25.00
C SER A 40 -9.94 -28.93 25.80
N LYS A 41 -11.01 -28.45 25.16
CA LYS A 41 -12.38 -28.34 25.65
C LYS A 41 -13.34 -28.53 24.46
N PRO A 42 -14.63 -28.86 24.68
CA PRO A 42 -15.59 -29.03 23.58
C PRO A 42 -15.73 -27.82 22.66
N ASP A 43 -15.51 -26.62 23.19
CA ASP A 43 -15.61 -25.31 22.52
C ASP A 43 -14.26 -24.78 22.00
N THR A 44 -13.16 -25.53 22.15
CA THR A 44 -11.79 -25.03 21.92
C THR A 44 -10.95 -26.06 21.17
N TYR A 45 -10.53 -25.71 19.94
CA TYR A 45 -9.59 -26.50 19.14
C TYR A 45 -8.24 -25.82 19.04
N ASN A 46 -7.17 -26.55 19.33
CA ASN A 46 -5.80 -26.04 19.36
C ASN A 46 -5.02 -26.60 18.19
N VAL A 47 -4.09 -25.82 17.64
CA VAL A 47 -3.07 -26.32 16.71
C VAL A 47 -1.70 -25.89 17.22
N TYR A 48 -0.85 -26.88 17.43
CA TYR A 48 0.52 -26.72 17.91
C TYR A 48 1.50 -27.17 16.83
N PHE A 49 2.45 -26.32 16.50
CA PHE A 49 3.49 -26.67 15.53
C PHE A 49 4.82 -26.98 16.19
N LYS A 50 5.28 -28.21 15.94
CA LYS A 50 6.63 -28.67 16.22
C LYS A 50 7.42 -28.70 14.93
N ASP A 51 8.35 -27.76 14.77
CA ASP A 51 9.28 -27.79 13.64
C ASP A 51 10.26 -28.97 13.76
N ALA A 52 10.92 -29.32 12.65
CA ALA A 52 12.02 -30.27 12.63
C ALA A 52 13.12 -29.89 13.63
N ASP A 53 13.87 -30.88 14.12
CA ASP A 53 14.93 -30.64 15.11
C ASP A 53 16.16 -29.95 14.50
N ASN A 54 16.48 -30.26 13.24
CA ASN A 54 17.68 -29.77 12.54
C ASN A 54 17.37 -29.01 11.23
N GLU A 55 16.10 -28.76 10.92
CA GLU A 55 15.70 -27.99 9.73
C GLU A 55 14.80 -26.81 10.13
N ILE A 56 14.70 -25.81 9.24
CA ILE A 56 13.93 -24.58 9.46
C ILE A 56 12.76 -24.55 8.48
N SER A 57 11.53 -24.60 8.99
CA SER A 57 10.33 -24.50 8.14
C SER A 57 10.08 -23.08 7.62
N TYR A 58 10.25 -22.08 8.48
CA TYR A 58 9.98 -20.68 8.16
C TYR A 58 11.28 -19.88 8.20
N LYS A 59 11.98 -19.90 7.06
CA LYS A 59 13.27 -19.22 6.88
C LYS A 59 13.07 -17.72 6.69
N LYS A 60 13.95 -16.90 7.29
CA LYS A 60 14.04 -15.46 7.01
C LYS A 60 14.80 -15.20 5.72
N TYR A 61 15.80 -16.03 5.41
CA TYR A 61 16.59 -15.91 4.19
C TYR A 61 16.53 -17.22 3.39
N ARG A 62 16.51 -17.15 2.05
CA ARG A 62 16.37 -18.35 1.19
C ARG A 62 17.47 -19.38 1.44
N ASP A 63 18.69 -18.92 1.67
CA ASP A 63 19.88 -19.76 1.88
C ASP A 63 20.13 -20.14 3.34
N GLU A 64 19.19 -19.80 4.25
CA GLU A 64 19.29 -20.13 5.66
C GLU A 64 19.08 -21.63 5.87
N ASN A 65 20.16 -22.35 6.15
CA ASN A 65 20.13 -23.81 6.34
C ASN A 65 20.33 -24.21 7.81
N PHE A 66 20.75 -23.28 8.67
CA PHE A 66 21.02 -23.52 10.09
C PHE A 66 20.96 -22.20 10.89
N GLU A 67 20.17 -22.15 11.96
CA GLU A 67 20.05 -21.00 12.87
C GLU A 67 20.06 -21.55 14.31
N TYR A 68 21.06 -21.19 15.12
CA TYR A 68 21.21 -21.66 16.51
C TYR A 68 20.03 -21.29 17.41
N LEU A 69 19.37 -20.17 17.11
CA LEU A 69 18.21 -19.65 17.83
C LEU A 69 17.07 -19.41 16.84
N ASN A 70 16.54 -20.50 16.26
CA ASN A 70 15.41 -20.41 15.33
C ASN A 70 14.11 -20.00 16.08
N LEU A 71 13.89 -18.68 16.13
CA LEU A 71 12.71 -18.09 16.77
C LEU A 71 11.42 -18.34 15.98
N SER A 72 11.49 -18.60 14.67
CA SER A 72 10.28 -18.80 13.83
C SER A 72 9.51 -20.06 14.22
N ARG A 73 10.16 -21.01 14.93
CA ARG A 73 9.49 -22.14 15.60
C ARG A 73 8.44 -21.70 16.62
N TYR A 74 8.48 -20.46 17.09
CA TYR A 74 7.61 -19.89 18.13
C TYR A 74 6.67 -18.81 17.59
N ASN A 75 7.19 -17.94 16.72
CA ASN A 75 6.54 -16.68 16.37
C ASN A 75 6.44 -16.41 14.87
N SER A 76 6.53 -17.46 14.03
CA SER A 76 6.40 -17.31 12.57
C SER A 76 5.10 -16.60 12.20
N ASN A 77 5.19 -15.64 11.28
CA ASN A 77 4.03 -14.92 10.76
C ASN A 77 3.31 -15.72 9.66
N ILE A 78 4.00 -16.67 9.02
CA ILE A 78 3.40 -17.57 8.02
C ILE A 78 2.69 -18.76 8.67
N PHE A 79 3.15 -19.24 9.83
CA PHE A 79 2.55 -20.42 10.49
C PHE A 79 1.03 -20.31 10.68
N PRO A 80 0.46 -19.22 11.22
CA PRO A 80 -1.00 -19.09 11.37
C PRO A 80 -1.77 -19.31 10.07
N LEU A 81 -1.26 -18.84 8.93
CA LEU A 81 -1.87 -19.07 7.61
C LEU A 81 -1.85 -20.54 7.21
N ASN A 82 -0.73 -21.22 7.44
CA ASN A 82 -0.62 -22.65 7.16
C ASN A 82 -1.55 -23.47 8.07
N ALA A 83 -1.65 -23.10 9.35
CA ALA A 83 -2.54 -23.75 10.30
C ALA A 83 -4.03 -23.53 9.96
N LEU A 84 -4.43 -22.29 9.62
CA LEU A 84 -5.77 -21.97 9.13
C LEU A 84 -6.10 -22.77 7.86
N SER A 85 -5.17 -22.83 6.90
CA SER A 85 -5.37 -23.56 5.65
C SER A 85 -5.52 -25.07 5.83
N GLU A 86 -4.79 -25.67 6.76
CA GLU A 86 -4.72 -27.12 6.91
C GLU A 86 -5.79 -27.66 7.87
N PHE A 87 -6.06 -26.96 8.97
CA PHE A 87 -6.99 -27.42 10.00
C PHE A 87 -8.40 -26.84 9.84
N PHE A 88 -8.52 -25.66 9.22
CA PHE A 88 -9.77 -24.88 9.17
C PHE A 88 -10.13 -24.45 7.74
N SER A 89 -9.94 -25.35 6.76
CA SER A 89 -10.35 -25.11 5.37
C SER A 89 -11.87 -25.21 5.19
N LEU A 90 -12.57 -24.13 5.54
CA LEU A 90 -14.01 -23.99 5.32
C LEU A 90 -14.24 -23.56 3.87
N LYS A 91 -14.80 -24.45 3.04
CA LYS A 91 -15.01 -24.17 1.62
C LYS A 91 -16.19 -23.23 1.38
N GLU A 92 -17.29 -23.46 2.09
CA GLU A 92 -18.55 -22.75 1.96
C GLU A 92 -19.15 -22.53 3.36
N PRO A 93 -20.00 -21.51 3.54
CA PRO A 93 -20.77 -21.31 4.76
C PRO A 93 -21.59 -22.56 5.11
N ASP A 94 -21.65 -22.89 6.39
CA ASP A 94 -22.49 -23.97 6.91
C ASP A 94 -23.81 -23.37 7.43
N SER A 95 -24.95 -24.04 7.20
CA SER A 95 -26.25 -23.54 7.64
C SER A 95 -26.40 -23.41 9.16
N ARG A 96 -25.52 -24.08 9.93
CA ARG A 96 -25.45 -23.97 11.40
C ARG A 96 -24.60 -22.79 11.88
N ASP A 97 -23.85 -22.17 10.98
CA ASP A 97 -22.93 -21.07 11.29
C ASP A 97 -23.67 -19.73 11.28
N ILE A 98 -24.59 -19.58 12.23
CA ILE A 98 -25.49 -18.43 12.34
C ILE A 98 -24.96 -17.40 13.35
N PRO A 99 -25.36 -16.11 13.22
CA PRO A 99 -24.99 -15.07 14.17
C PRO A 99 -25.48 -15.33 15.60
N GLY A 100 -24.81 -14.70 16.57
CA GLY A 100 -25.20 -14.70 17.98
C GLY A 100 -24.29 -15.54 18.89
N PHE A 101 -23.37 -16.30 18.31
CA PHE A 101 -22.29 -16.96 19.03
C PHE A 101 -21.01 -16.15 18.94
N THR A 102 -20.16 -16.22 19.96
CA THR A 102 -18.83 -15.61 19.91
C THR A 102 -17.85 -16.63 19.36
N HIS A 103 -17.12 -16.25 18.33
CA HIS A 103 -16.04 -17.02 17.73
C HIS A 103 -14.72 -16.25 17.93
N GLN A 104 -13.65 -16.94 18.33
CA GLN A 104 -12.34 -16.30 18.48
C GLN A 104 -11.22 -17.13 17.87
N PHE A 105 -10.26 -16.43 17.28
CA PHE A 105 -9.00 -16.97 16.80
C PHE A 105 -7.87 -16.34 17.59
N HIS A 106 -7.17 -17.16 18.37
CA HIS A 106 -6.07 -16.73 19.21
C HIS A 106 -4.74 -17.23 18.64
N ILE A 107 -3.76 -16.34 18.56
CA ILE A 107 -2.37 -16.63 18.21
C ILE A 107 -1.54 -16.35 19.46
N ASN A 108 -0.92 -17.39 20.00
CA ASN A 108 -0.16 -17.27 21.25
C ASN A 108 1.04 -16.34 21.12
N MET A 109 1.68 -16.28 19.94
CA MET A 109 2.82 -15.42 19.70
C MET A 109 2.96 -15.12 18.21
N LEU A 110 2.86 -13.85 17.84
CA LEU A 110 3.05 -13.32 16.49
C LEU A 110 4.09 -12.20 16.53
N TYR A 111 5.00 -12.18 15.55
CA TYR A 111 6.03 -11.16 15.46
C TYR A 111 5.52 -9.92 14.70
N ILE A 112 5.10 -8.88 15.42
CA ILE A 112 4.54 -7.65 14.87
C ILE A 112 5.51 -6.48 15.06
N ARG A 113 6.12 -6.04 13.95
CA ARG A 113 6.96 -4.82 13.91
C ARG A 113 6.16 -3.53 13.85
N ARG A 114 5.01 -3.57 13.17
CA ARG A 114 4.20 -2.40 12.82
C ARG A 114 2.82 -2.53 13.47
N ILE A 115 2.76 -2.21 14.76
CA ILE A 115 1.56 -2.41 15.59
C ILE A 115 0.37 -1.57 15.12
N HIS A 116 0.61 -0.40 14.52
CA HIS A 116 -0.44 0.47 13.98
C HIS A 116 -1.32 -0.22 12.93
N TYR A 117 -0.85 -1.27 12.24
CA TYR A 117 -1.74 -2.03 11.34
C TYR A 117 -2.83 -2.78 12.09
N VAL A 118 -2.58 -3.21 13.33
CA VAL A 118 -3.63 -3.80 14.18
C VAL A 118 -4.70 -2.75 14.50
N GLU A 119 -4.27 -1.54 14.86
CA GLU A 119 -5.18 -0.41 15.11
C GLU A 119 -6.01 -0.07 13.87
N PHE A 120 -5.41 -0.13 12.67
CA PHE A 120 -6.14 0.05 11.42
C PHE A 120 -7.18 -1.05 11.18
N PHE A 121 -6.83 -2.32 11.39
CA PHE A 121 -7.82 -3.40 11.33
C PHE A 121 -8.97 -3.15 12.31
N GLN A 122 -8.66 -2.77 13.55
CA GLN A 122 -9.67 -2.46 14.56
C GLN A 122 -10.54 -1.25 14.19
N LYS A 123 -9.96 -0.21 13.58
CA LYS A 123 -10.68 1.01 13.17
C LYS A 123 -11.63 0.74 12.00
N TYR A 124 -11.18 -0.03 11.02
CA TYR A 124 -11.88 -0.16 9.73
C TYR A 124 -12.73 -1.42 9.57
N MET A 125 -12.62 -2.38 10.50
CA MET A 125 -13.36 -3.64 10.49
C MET A 125 -14.16 -3.78 11.81
N PRO A 126 -15.19 -2.95 12.04
CA PRO A 126 -15.89 -2.84 13.33
C PRO A 126 -16.68 -4.10 13.73
N ASP A 127 -17.00 -4.98 12.77
CA ASP A 127 -17.66 -6.27 13.04
C ASP A 127 -16.72 -7.30 13.70
N TYR A 128 -15.46 -6.92 13.90
CA TYR A 128 -14.40 -7.75 14.45
C TYR A 128 -13.65 -6.99 15.56
N THR A 129 -13.15 -7.74 16.55
CA THR A 129 -12.22 -7.20 17.55
C THR A 129 -10.83 -7.78 17.31
N PHE A 130 -9.80 -6.95 17.49
CA PHE A 130 -8.39 -7.30 17.34
C PHE A 130 -7.66 -6.91 18.62
N GLU A 131 -7.63 -7.81 19.59
CA GLU A 131 -6.98 -7.60 20.87
C GLU A 131 -5.53 -8.07 20.79
N VAL A 132 -4.61 -7.28 21.33
CA VAL A 132 -3.18 -7.61 21.37
C VAL A 132 -2.61 -7.42 22.76
N GLU A 133 -1.81 -8.39 23.18
CA GLU A 133 -1.06 -8.36 24.43
C GLU A 133 0.43 -8.41 24.13
N HIS A 134 1.18 -7.44 24.63
CA HIS A 134 2.64 -7.42 24.46
C HIS A 134 3.27 -8.51 25.32
N LEU A 135 4.07 -9.38 24.72
CA LEU A 135 4.74 -10.47 25.43
C LEU A 135 6.22 -10.14 25.69
N SER A 136 6.94 -9.79 24.63
CA SER A 136 8.37 -9.43 24.70
C SER A 136 8.84 -8.90 23.35
N ASP A 137 9.76 -7.93 23.35
CA ASP A 137 10.30 -7.32 22.12
C ASP A 137 9.20 -6.94 21.10
N LYS A 138 9.16 -7.58 19.92
CA LYS A 138 8.10 -7.41 18.91
C LYS A 138 7.15 -8.60 18.84
N ASN A 139 7.07 -9.40 19.90
CA ASN A 139 6.17 -10.54 20.02
C ASN A 139 4.92 -10.15 20.79
N TRP A 140 3.77 -10.49 20.21
CA TRP A 140 2.46 -10.18 20.75
C TRP A 140 1.59 -11.43 20.72
N ALA A 141 0.77 -11.62 21.73
CA ALA A 141 -0.40 -12.49 21.59
C ALA A 141 -1.48 -11.70 20.86
N VAL A 142 -2.24 -12.36 19.99
CA VAL A 142 -3.30 -11.73 19.20
C VAL A 142 -4.57 -12.53 19.35
N THR A 143 -5.69 -11.87 19.65
CA THR A 143 -7.02 -12.48 19.65
C THR A 143 -7.93 -11.71 18.70
N ILE A 144 -8.41 -12.41 17.67
CA ILE A 144 -9.40 -11.89 16.73
C ILE A 144 -10.75 -12.48 17.12
N SER A 145 -11.80 -11.67 17.28
CA SER A 145 -13.13 -12.17 17.61
C SER A 145 -14.22 -11.60 16.71
N THR A 146 -15.30 -12.35 16.53
CA THR A 146 -16.53 -11.87 15.89
C THR A 146 -17.75 -12.58 16.46
N LYS A 147 -18.93 -11.99 16.20
CA LYS A 147 -20.25 -12.56 16.51
C LYS A 147 -21.08 -12.90 15.27
N SER A 148 -20.51 -12.74 14.06
CA SER A 148 -21.20 -12.97 12.80
C SER A 148 -21.26 -14.45 12.44
N SER A 149 -20.11 -15.09 12.22
CA SER A 149 -19.99 -16.52 11.93
C SER A 149 -18.54 -17.00 12.13
N LEU A 150 -18.35 -18.31 12.28
CA LEU A 150 -17.03 -18.93 12.26
C LEU A 150 -16.36 -18.78 10.89
N TYR A 151 -17.14 -18.85 9.82
CA TYR A 151 -16.67 -18.65 8.45
C TYR A 151 -16.01 -17.26 8.28
N ASP A 152 -16.68 -16.21 8.75
CA ASP A 152 -16.14 -14.85 8.74
C ASP A 152 -14.86 -14.75 9.59
N LEU A 153 -14.87 -15.35 10.79
CA LEU A 153 -13.68 -15.38 11.67
C LEU A 153 -12.47 -15.97 10.92
N ILE A 154 -12.64 -17.08 10.22
CA ILE A 154 -11.55 -17.73 9.48
C ILE A 154 -11.07 -16.82 8.34
N HIS A 155 -11.97 -16.17 7.61
CA HIS A 155 -11.59 -15.30 6.50
C HIS A 155 -10.90 -14.01 6.95
N ILE A 156 -11.39 -13.34 8.00
CA ILE A 156 -10.72 -12.16 8.55
C ILE A 156 -9.36 -12.51 9.17
N SER A 157 -9.27 -13.67 9.83
CA SER A 157 -8.02 -14.16 10.42
C SER A 157 -6.99 -14.48 9.34
N ASN A 158 -7.41 -15.08 8.24
CA ASN A 158 -6.57 -15.29 7.06
C ASN A 158 -6.06 -13.96 6.48
N LEU A 159 -6.94 -12.98 6.32
CA LEU A 159 -6.57 -11.66 5.78
C LEU A 159 -5.57 -10.94 6.70
N PHE A 160 -5.87 -10.88 8.01
CA PHE A 160 -4.98 -10.30 9.02
C PHE A 160 -3.60 -10.97 9.00
N CYS A 161 -3.56 -12.30 9.09
CA CYS A 161 -2.30 -13.05 9.09
C CYS A 161 -1.52 -12.88 7.78
N LEU A 162 -2.21 -12.72 6.63
CA LEU A 162 -1.57 -12.49 5.34
C LEU A 162 -0.77 -11.19 5.34
N PHE A 163 -1.34 -10.10 5.85
CA PHE A 163 -0.64 -8.82 5.94
C PHE A 163 0.60 -8.94 6.83
N PHE A 164 0.49 -9.52 8.03
CA PHE A 164 1.65 -9.67 8.91
C PHE A 164 2.70 -10.65 8.38
N ALA A 165 2.30 -11.65 7.59
CA ALA A 165 3.23 -12.49 6.84
C ALA A 165 3.95 -11.69 5.73
N GLY A 166 3.20 -10.90 4.95
CA GLY A 166 3.74 -10.05 3.89
C GLY A 166 4.67 -8.93 4.40
N PHE A 167 4.43 -8.41 5.60
CA PHE A 167 5.29 -7.42 6.25
C PHE A 167 6.50 -8.04 6.97
N SER A 168 6.55 -9.36 7.08
CA SER A 168 7.63 -10.08 7.75
C SER A 168 8.88 -10.18 6.88
N GLN A 169 9.99 -10.62 7.49
CA GLN A 169 11.19 -11.01 6.74
C GLN A 169 11.10 -12.46 6.23
N GLU A 170 10.07 -13.22 6.60
CA GLU A 170 9.91 -14.60 6.15
C GLU A 170 9.52 -14.61 4.66
N ASN A 171 10.12 -15.51 3.89
CA ASN A 171 9.82 -15.61 2.46
C ASN A 171 8.46 -16.26 2.24
N LEU A 172 7.45 -15.45 1.92
CA LEU A 172 6.14 -15.89 1.47
C LEU A 172 6.09 -15.86 -0.07
N ASP A 173 5.92 -17.03 -0.67
CA ASP A 173 5.80 -17.13 -2.13
C ASP A 173 4.37 -16.76 -2.57
N ILE A 174 4.24 -15.64 -3.28
CA ILE A 174 2.94 -15.11 -3.73
C ILE A 174 2.60 -15.72 -5.09
N THR A 175 1.90 -16.85 -5.05
CA THR A 175 1.40 -17.55 -6.25
C THR A 175 -0.03 -17.11 -6.60
N ASP A 176 -0.45 -17.35 -7.86
CA ASP A 176 -1.82 -17.06 -8.30
C ASP A 176 -2.87 -17.81 -7.48
N ASP A 177 -2.59 -19.06 -7.07
CA ASP A 177 -3.47 -19.85 -6.20
C ASP A 177 -3.59 -19.23 -4.80
N LEU A 178 -2.48 -18.72 -4.27
CA LEU A 178 -2.46 -18.03 -2.98
C LEU A 178 -3.28 -16.74 -3.05
N LEU A 179 -3.10 -15.94 -4.10
CA LEU A 179 -3.85 -14.72 -4.34
C LEU A 179 -5.35 -15.02 -4.45
N THR A 180 -5.74 -16.00 -5.26
CA THR A 180 -7.14 -16.43 -5.43
C THR A 180 -7.78 -16.77 -4.08
N LYS A 181 -7.06 -17.54 -3.24
CA LYS A 181 -7.53 -17.90 -1.89
C LYS A 181 -7.80 -16.68 -1.01
N TYR A 182 -6.91 -15.70 -0.98
CA TYR A 182 -7.05 -14.55 -0.07
C TYR A 182 -7.91 -13.43 -0.64
N ILE A 183 -8.04 -13.32 -1.96
CA ILE A 183 -9.03 -12.45 -2.60
C ILE A 183 -10.44 -12.92 -2.23
N LYS A 184 -10.68 -14.23 -2.16
CA LYS A 184 -11.94 -14.75 -1.58
C LYS A 184 -12.16 -14.25 -0.15
N SER A 185 -11.12 -14.20 0.71
CA SER A 185 -11.23 -13.59 2.04
C SER A 185 -11.54 -12.10 2.02
N VAL A 186 -10.99 -11.35 1.04
CA VAL A 186 -11.33 -9.93 0.85
C VAL A 186 -12.79 -9.78 0.43
N GLN A 187 -13.29 -10.59 -0.50
CA GLN A 187 -14.68 -10.54 -0.95
C GLN A 187 -15.67 -10.88 0.17
N ILE A 188 -15.32 -11.85 1.02
CA ILE A 188 -16.18 -12.29 2.13
C ILE A 188 -16.21 -11.25 3.25
N THR A 189 -15.04 -10.74 3.65
CA THR A 189 -14.97 -9.76 4.74
C THR A 189 -15.33 -8.34 4.31
N ASP A 190 -15.43 -8.11 2.99
CA ASP A 190 -15.73 -6.84 2.33
C ASP A 190 -15.07 -5.63 3.02
N PRO A 191 -13.72 -5.61 3.14
CA PRO A 191 -13.04 -4.55 3.86
C PRO A 191 -13.06 -3.25 3.04
N PRO A 192 -12.90 -2.07 3.66
CA PRO A 192 -12.89 -0.80 2.93
C PRO A 192 -11.65 -0.62 2.04
N PHE A 193 -11.69 0.42 1.21
CA PHE A 193 -10.64 0.83 0.26
C PHE A 193 -9.25 0.68 0.83
N TYR A 194 -8.96 1.23 2.01
CA TYR A 194 -7.61 1.22 2.57
C TYR A 194 -7.02 -0.19 2.69
N ILE A 195 -7.78 -1.16 3.21
CA ILE A 195 -7.31 -2.53 3.36
C ILE A 195 -7.17 -3.21 1.99
N ARG A 196 -8.09 -2.94 1.05
CA ARG A 196 -7.99 -3.43 -0.34
C ARG A 196 -6.77 -2.84 -1.06
N ASN A 197 -6.52 -1.55 -0.89
CA ASN A 197 -5.37 -0.82 -1.41
C ASN A 197 -4.05 -1.40 -0.84
N LEU A 198 -3.99 -1.66 0.47
CA LEU A 198 -2.85 -2.36 1.07
C LEU A 198 -2.66 -3.73 0.43
N PHE A 199 -3.72 -4.49 0.15
CA PHE A 199 -3.61 -5.78 -0.52
C PHE A 199 -3.01 -5.62 -1.92
N VAL A 200 -3.55 -4.71 -2.72
CA VAL A 200 -3.09 -4.42 -4.09
C VAL A 200 -1.60 -4.07 -4.09
N HIS A 201 -1.17 -3.11 -3.26
CA HIS A 201 0.22 -2.66 -3.27
C HIS A 201 1.22 -3.68 -2.74
N ASN A 202 0.84 -4.51 -1.77
CA ASN A 202 1.76 -5.48 -1.16
C ASN A 202 1.81 -6.82 -1.91
N PHE A 203 0.73 -7.23 -2.56
CA PHE A 203 0.63 -8.57 -3.16
C PHE A 203 0.49 -8.57 -4.69
N LEU A 204 0.02 -7.49 -5.32
CA LEU A 204 -0.08 -7.36 -6.78
C LEU A 204 1.07 -6.53 -7.37
N THR A 205 2.29 -6.97 -7.10
CA THR A 205 3.53 -6.22 -7.41
C THR A 205 3.92 -6.23 -8.89
N THR A 206 3.28 -7.07 -9.71
CA THR A 206 3.56 -7.15 -11.16
C THR A 206 2.35 -6.69 -11.97
N ARG A 207 2.57 -6.11 -13.16
CA ARG A 207 1.46 -5.73 -14.05
C ARG A 207 0.57 -6.93 -14.39
N LYS A 208 1.16 -8.12 -14.56
CA LYS A 208 0.39 -9.34 -14.88
C LYS A 208 -0.61 -9.67 -13.76
N SER A 209 -0.11 -9.84 -12.53
CA SER A 209 -0.97 -10.18 -11.40
C SER A 209 -1.96 -9.06 -11.07
N PHE A 210 -1.55 -7.80 -11.20
CA PHE A 210 -2.43 -6.65 -11.06
C PHE A 210 -3.63 -6.71 -12.01
N HIS A 211 -3.42 -6.79 -13.32
CA HIS A 211 -4.53 -6.80 -14.28
C HIS A 211 -5.41 -8.06 -14.16
N GLN A 212 -4.83 -9.18 -13.72
CA GLN A 212 -5.57 -10.41 -13.51
C GLN A 212 -6.57 -10.31 -12.35
N PHE A 213 -6.18 -9.68 -11.25
CA PHE A 213 -6.95 -9.71 -9.99
C PHE A 213 -7.60 -8.37 -9.60
N LYS A 214 -7.28 -7.27 -10.30
CA LYS A 214 -7.77 -5.92 -10.02
C LYS A 214 -9.29 -5.88 -9.84
N SER A 215 -10.06 -6.38 -10.81
CA SER A 215 -11.53 -6.29 -10.79
C SER A 215 -12.16 -7.01 -9.60
N GLU A 216 -11.55 -8.09 -9.12
CA GLU A 216 -12.04 -8.81 -7.94
C GLU A 216 -11.79 -8.03 -6.64
N LEU A 217 -10.71 -7.24 -6.59
CA LEU A 217 -10.39 -6.37 -5.45
C LEU A 217 -11.16 -5.04 -5.50
N GLU A 218 -11.61 -4.60 -6.67
CA GLU A 218 -12.52 -3.46 -6.81
C GLU A 218 -13.95 -3.82 -6.41
N ALA A 219 -14.34 -5.08 -6.52
CA ALA A 219 -15.69 -5.55 -6.21
C ALA A 219 -16.02 -5.39 -4.71
N THR A 220 -16.89 -4.43 -4.40
CA THR A 220 -17.47 -4.16 -3.07
C THR A 220 -18.87 -3.56 -3.22
N ASN A 221 -19.70 -3.70 -2.18
CA ASN A 221 -21.01 -3.04 -2.14
C ASN A 221 -20.96 -1.63 -1.51
N ARG A 222 -19.78 -1.18 -1.07
CA ARG A 222 -19.61 0.07 -0.32
C ARG A 222 -19.59 1.32 -1.20
N TYR A 223 -18.85 1.27 -2.31
CA TYR A 223 -18.60 2.39 -3.22
C TYR A 223 -17.84 1.89 -4.46
N ASP A 224 -17.75 2.72 -5.50
CA ASP A 224 -16.92 2.40 -6.67
C ASP A 224 -15.44 2.56 -6.33
N ILE A 225 -14.61 1.57 -6.67
CA ILE A 225 -13.16 1.60 -6.49
C ILE A 225 -12.50 1.43 -7.84
N GLN A 226 -11.49 2.26 -8.12
CA GLN A 226 -10.65 2.14 -9.30
C GLN A 226 -9.19 2.13 -8.89
N PHE A 227 -8.52 0.98 -9.01
CA PHE A 227 -7.09 0.87 -8.74
C PHE A 227 -6.25 1.19 -9.99
N ASP A 228 -5.11 1.82 -9.81
CA ASP A 228 -4.06 1.93 -10.82
C ASP A 228 -2.78 1.19 -10.39
N PHE A 229 -1.98 0.77 -11.36
CA PHE A 229 -0.82 -0.07 -11.08
C PHE A 229 0.31 0.72 -10.41
N GLY A 230 0.75 0.23 -9.25
CA GLY A 230 1.84 0.81 -8.47
C GLY A 230 1.33 1.76 -7.39
N GLY A 231 2.23 2.31 -6.56
CA GLY A 231 1.84 3.33 -5.56
C GLY A 231 1.50 4.68 -6.18
N THR A 232 0.82 5.56 -5.44
CA THR A 232 0.40 6.91 -5.88
C THR A 232 1.50 7.69 -6.60
N ALA A 233 2.73 7.71 -6.06
CA ALA A 233 3.85 8.38 -6.71
C ALA A 233 4.20 7.79 -8.09
N LEU A 234 4.14 6.46 -8.25
CA LEU A 234 4.38 5.80 -9.53
C LEU A 234 3.23 6.04 -10.51
N GLN A 235 1.99 5.99 -10.04
CA GLN A 235 0.80 6.30 -10.85
C GLN A 235 0.90 7.73 -11.42
N ARG A 236 1.22 8.70 -10.56
CA ARG A 236 1.47 10.09 -10.97
C ARG A 236 2.62 10.22 -11.97
N ARG A 237 3.76 9.56 -11.73
CA ARG A 237 4.87 9.55 -12.69
C ARG A 237 4.49 8.96 -14.04
N ASN A 238 3.69 7.90 -14.06
CA ASN A 238 3.19 7.32 -15.30
C ASN A 238 2.24 8.28 -16.01
N PHE A 239 1.33 8.95 -15.28
CA PHE A 239 0.46 9.98 -15.83
C PHE A 239 1.29 11.09 -16.50
N ILE A 240 2.24 11.69 -15.78
CA ILE A 240 3.09 12.78 -16.29
C ILE A 240 3.88 12.31 -17.51
N ALA A 241 4.47 11.12 -17.46
CA ALA A 241 5.21 10.57 -18.59
C ALA A 241 4.34 10.41 -19.85
N ASN A 242 3.04 10.15 -19.70
CA ASN A 242 2.12 10.03 -20.84
C ASN A 242 1.71 11.39 -21.43
N GLN A 243 1.92 12.49 -20.69
CA GLN A 243 1.67 13.85 -21.17
C GLN A 243 2.87 14.48 -21.87
N LEU A 244 4.04 13.83 -21.79
CA LEU A 244 5.30 14.33 -22.34
C LEU A 244 5.72 13.49 -23.55
N THR A 245 6.14 14.17 -24.61
CA THR A 245 6.68 13.57 -25.84
C THR A 245 8.16 13.22 -25.72
N PHE A 246 8.86 13.76 -24.70
CA PHE A 246 10.29 13.64 -24.48
C PHE A 246 11.17 14.15 -25.65
N ASP A 247 10.63 15.05 -26.47
CA ASP A 247 11.32 15.71 -27.58
C ASP A 247 11.69 17.18 -27.28
N LYS A 248 11.46 17.62 -26.04
CA LYS A 248 11.87 18.93 -25.51
C LYS A 248 12.70 18.75 -24.25
N ILE A 249 13.44 19.81 -23.90
CA ILE A 249 14.07 19.95 -22.59
C ILE A 249 12.98 19.88 -21.51
N ILE A 250 13.28 19.19 -20.41
CA ILE A 250 12.38 19.12 -19.24
C ILE A 250 12.99 19.93 -18.09
N VAL A 251 12.17 20.79 -17.47
CA VAL A 251 12.50 21.53 -16.25
C VAL A 251 11.67 20.95 -15.10
N ASP A 252 12.36 20.32 -14.15
CA ASP A 252 11.79 19.64 -13.00
C ASP A 252 12.02 20.46 -11.73
N ILE A 253 10.98 21.15 -11.27
CA ILE A 253 11.03 22.05 -10.12
C ILE A 253 10.59 21.27 -8.88
N GLY A 254 11.49 21.15 -7.90
CA GLY A 254 11.31 20.26 -6.74
C GLY A 254 11.65 18.81 -7.07
N CYS A 255 12.76 18.59 -7.78
CA CYS A 255 13.12 17.28 -8.31
C CYS A 255 13.42 16.21 -7.23
N GLY A 256 13.63 16.63 -5.98
CA GLY A 256 13.92 15.77 -4.84
C GLY A 256 15.11 14.86 -5.12
N GLU A 257 15.00 13.61 -4.70
CA GLU A 257 16.03 12.59 -4.91
C GLU A 257 16.07 11.99 -6.32
N GLY A 258 15.46 12.66 -7.31
CA GLY A 258 15.51 12.28 -8.72
C GLY A 258 14.50 11.19 -9.11
N PHE A 259 13.36 11.12 -8.42
CA PHE A 259 12.32 10.13 -8.71
C PHE A 259 11.73 10.26 -10.13
N TYR A 260 11.64 11.49 -10.63
CA TYR A 260 11.27 11.82 -12.02
C TYR A 260 12.49 12.03 -12.89
N ALA A 261 13.47 12.81 -12.41
CA ALA A 261 14.68 13.15 -13.16
C ALA A 261 15.39 11.95 -13.78
N ILE A 262 15.66 10.90 -12.99
CA ILE A 262 16.40 9.74 -13.47
C ILE A 262 15.66 8.99 -14.59
N PRO A 263 14.42 8.50 -14.41
CA PRO A 263 13.72 7.77 -15.47
C PRO A 263 13.29 8.64 -16.66
N PHE A 264 13.12 9.95 -16.50
CA PHE A 264 12.74 10.84 -17.60
C PHE A 264 13.94 11.24 -18.44
N ALA A 265 15.10 11.51 -17.82
CA ALA A 265 16.35 11.73 -18.54
C ALA A 265 16.77 10.52 -19.38
N GLU A 266 16.47 9.28 -18.95
CA GLU A 266 16.69 8.07 -19.76
C GLU A 266 15.87 8.03 -21.06
N LYS A 267 14.74 8.77 -21.11
CA LYS A 267 13.83 8.79 -22.26
C LYS A 267 14.12 9.89 -23.27
N THR A 268 14.95 10.87 -22.92
CA THR A 268 15.32 11.99 -23.79
C THR A 268 16.83 12.03 -24.03
N LYS A 269 17.24 12.66 -25.13
CA LYS A 269 18.64 12.99 -25.42
C LYS A 269 18.96 14.47 -25.19
N LEU A 270 17.96 15.24 -24.80
CA LEU A 270 18.09 16.66 -24.48
C LEU A 270 18.41 16.84 -23.00
N ASP A 271 18.78 18.07 -22.65
CA ASP A 271 19.03 18.47 -21.27
C ASP A 271 17.78 18.28 -20.40
N TYR A 272 18.02 17.83 -19.18
CA TYR A 272 17.04 17.72 -18.11
C TYR A 272 17.49 18.60 -16.95
N TYR A 273 16.78 19.69 -16.72
CA TYR A 273 17.09 20.63 -15.65
C TYR A 273 16.37 20.23 -14.37
N ALA A 274 17.13 19.76 -13.38
CA ALA A 274 16.62 19.30 -12.09
C ALA A 274 16.88 20.35 -11.00
N ILE A 275 15.82 20.94 -10.46
CA ILE A 275 15.90 22.08 -9.53
C ILE A 275 15.38 21.66 -8.17
N ASP A 276 16.16 21.89 -7.11
CA ASP A 276 15.72 21.66 -5.73
C ASP A 276 16.43 22.61 -4.76
N ILE A 277 15.70 23.11 -3.76
CA ILE A 277 16.29 24.00 -2.74
C ILE A 277 17.12 23.23 -1.71
N ASN A 278 16.93 21.91 -1.60
CA ASN A 278 17.67 21.07 -0.70
C ASN A 278 18.94 20.51 -1.38
N PRO A 279 20.14 20.95 -1.00
CA PRO A 279 21.39 20.51 -1.63
C PRO A 279 21.67 19.00 -1.42
N GLU A 280 21.13 18.38 -0.37
CA GLU A 280 21.27 16.94 -0.14
C GLU A 280 20.53 16.13 -1.21
N MET A 281 19.33 16.59 -1.60
CA MET A 281 18.53 15.98 -2.65
C MET A 281 19.26 16.03 -4.00
N LEU A 282 19.85 17.17 -4.34
CA LEU A 282 20.67 17.32 -5.55
C LEU A 282 21.91 16.42 -5.53
N LEU A 283 22.56 16.25 -4.37
CA LEU A 283 23.69 15.32 -4.23
C LEU A 283 23.26 13.86 -4.51
N ILE A 284 22.08 13.46 -4.01
CA ILE A 284 21.52 12.13 -4.27
C ILE A 284 21.20 11.96 -5.76
N THR A 285 20.54 12.95 -6.36
CA THR A 285 20.19 12.95 -7.79
C THR A 285 21.44 12.84 -8.67
N ASN A 286 22.47 13.65 -8.41
CA ASN A 286 23.75 13.59 -9.14
C ASN A 286 24.46 12.23 -8.98
N LYS A 287 24.44 11.64 -7.78
CA LYS A 287 24.98 10.28 -7.56
C LYS A 287 24.20 9.22 -8.35
N LYS A 288 22.87 9.30 -8.37
CA LYS A 288 22.02 8.37 -9.14
C LYS A 288 22.25 8.53 -10.65
N ALA A 289 22.38 9.77 -11.13
CA ALA A 289 22.67 10.08 -12.53
C ALA A 289 24.03 9.52 -12.96
N ALA A 290 25.09 9.78 -12.19
CA ALA A 290 26.43 9.24 -12.46
C ALA A 290 26.47 7.71 -12.46
N LYS A 291 25.76 7.05 -11.53
CA LYS A 291 25.65 5.58 -11.49
C LYS A 291 24.95 5.00 -12.73
N LYS A 292 24.04 5.77 -13.34
CA LYS A 292 23.33 5.40 -14.57
C LYS A 292 23.99 5.92 -15.84
N GLU A 293 25.14 6.58 -15.73
CA GLU A 293 25.84 7.21 -16.86
C GLU A 293 24.96 8.22 -17.62
N LEU A 294 24.13 8.97 -16.89
CA LEU A 294 23.31 10.05 -17.42
C LEU A 294 24.09 11.37 -17.34
N ASP A 295 24.49 11.90 -18.49
CA ASP A 295 25.24 13.15 -18.65
C ASP A 295 24.34 14.36 -18.98
N ASN A 296 23.07 14.11 -19.30
CA ASN A 296 22.09 15.13 -19.68
C ASN A 296 21.31 15.73 -18.49
N ILE A 297 21.60 15.35 -17.24
CA ILE A 297 20.96 15.96 -16.06
C ILE A 297 21.82 17.11 -15.54
N ILE A 298 21.22 18.31 -15.47
CA ILE A 298 21.88 19.53 -14.99
C ILE A 298 21.12 20.03 -13.76
N THR A 299 21.79 20.08 -12.61
CA THR A 299 21.15 20.45 -11.34
C THR A 299 21.31 21.93 -10.98
N TYR A 300 20.25 22.56 -10.49
CA TYR A 300 20.27 23.92 -9.92
C TYR A 300 19.72 23.93 -8.49
N SER A 301 20.36 24.68 -7.60
CA SER A 301 19.92 24.82 -6.20
C SER A 301 18.81 25.86 -5.98
N ALA A 302 18.45 26.59 -7.02
CA ALA A 302 17.43 27.63 -6.97
C ALA A 302 16.85 27.88 -8.38
N LEU A 303 15.56 28.20 -8.44
CA LEU A 303 14.90 28.55 -9.68
C LEU A 303 15.49 29.82 -10.30
N GLU A 304 15.88 30.79 -9.49
CA GLU A 304 16.50 32.04 -9.93
C GLU A 304 17.78 31.79 -10.73
N THR A 305 18.65 30.92 -10.22
CA THR A 305 19.91 30.56 -10.91
C THR A 305 19.65 29.84 -12.23
N PHE A 306 18.59 29.02 -12.30
CA PHE A 306 18.16 28.43 -13.55
C PHE A 306 17.66 29.49 -14.54
N LEU A 307 16.82 30.44 -14.10
CA LEU A 307 16.25 31.46 -14.98
C LEU A 307 17.31 32.31 -15.67
N ASP A 308 18.40 32.63 -14.97
CA ASP A 308 19.56 33.35 -15.53
C ASP A 308 20.24 32.58 -16.69
N ASN A 309 20.05 31.26 -16.76
CA ASN A 309 20.62 30.36 -17.75
C ASN A 309 19.56 29.62 -18.56
N SER A 310 18.30 30.09 -18.53
CA SER A 310 17.18 29.34 -19.10
C SER A 310 17.30 29.24 -20.62
N PRO A 311 16.98 28.08 -21.21
CA PRO A 311 17.01 27.91 -22.66
C PRO A 311 15.98 28.82 -23.34
N ALA A 312 16.34 29.34 -24.52
CA ALA A 312 15.45 30.19 -25.31
C ALA A 312 14.32 29.40 -26.01
N GLU A 313 14.56 28.12 -26.27
CA GLU A 313 13.59 27.22 -26.89
C GLU A 313 12.43 26.87 -25.96
N LYS A 314 11.39 26.28 -26.54
CA LYS A 314 10.24 25.82 -25.75
C LYS A 314 10.62 24.58 -24.93
N VAL A 315 10.27 24.58 -23.66
CA VAL A 315 10.53 23.46 -22.72
C VAL A 315 9.25 22.87 -22.15
N ASP A 316 9.31 21.67 -21.60
CA ASP A 316 8.26 21.14 -20.75
C ASP A 316 8.64 21.33 -19.27
N VAL A 317 7.69 21.72 -18.43
CA VAL A 317 7.92 21.99 -17.00
C VAL A 317 7.06 21.04 -16.16
N ILE A 318 7.65 20.48 -15.11
CA ILE A 318 6.93 19.71 -14.10
C ILE A 318 7.15 20.32 -12.70
N LEU A 319 6.07 20.43 -11.93
CA LEU A 319 6.05 20.90 -10.55
C LEU A 319 5.16 19.94 -9.74
N THR A 320 5.75 18.88 -9.21
CA THR A 320 5.01 17.71 -8.72
C THR A 320 5.12 17.58 -7.21
N GLU A 321 4.02 17.74 -6.48
CA GLU A 321 4.00 17.68 -5.01
C GLU A 321 5.00 18.64 -4.34
N VAL A 322 4.88 19.92 -4.67
CA VAL A 322 5.79 20.97 -4.17
C VAL A 322 5.00 22.13 -3.57
N ILE A 323 3.86 22.45 -4.16
CA ILE A 323 3.11 23.66 -3.84
C ILE A 323 2.43 23.59 -2.47
N GLU A 324 2.10 22.38 -2.02
CA GLU A 324 1.51 22.07 -0.71
C GLU A 324 2.52 22.18 0.44
N HIS A 325 3.83 22.16 0.16
CA HIS A 325 4.90 22.31 1.15
C HIS A 325 5.30 23.77 1.40
N MET A 326 4.44 24.71 0.99
CA MET A 326 4.65 26.14 1.23
C MET A 326 3.31 26.88 1.33
N PRO A 327 3.27 28.05 1.99
CA PRO A 327 2.05 28.85 2.05
C PRO A 327 1.51 29.18 0.65
N THR A 328 0.18 29.20 0.49
CA THR A 328 -0.50 29.42 -0.80
C THR A 328 -0.03 30.68 -1.55
N ASN A 329 0.32 31.75 -0.83
CA ASN A 329 0.88 32.98 -1.41
C ASN A 329 2.28 32.77 -2.03
N MET A 330 3.09 31.88 -1.48
CA MET A 330 4.40 31.52 -2.03
C MET A 330 4.24 30.60 -3.24
N ALA A 331 3.37 29.59 -3.15
CA ALA A 331 3.03 28.74 -4.29
C ALA A 331 2.51 29.55 -5.49
N LYS A 332 1.63 30.52 -5.23
CA LYS A 332 1.14 31.48 -6.25
C LYS A 332 2.27 32.29 -6.90
N LYS A 333 3.24 32.75 -6.11
CA LYS A 333 4.43 33.47 -6.65
C LYS A 333 5.31 32.55 -7.48
N LEU A 334 5.50 31.29 -7.07
CA LEU A 334 6.26 30.30 -7.81
C LEU A 334 5.64 30.02 -9.18
N ILE A 335 4.34 29.69 -9.21
CA ILE A 335 3.60 29.43 -10.46
C ILE A 335 3.66 30.64 -11.38
N ARG A 336 3.43 31.86 -10.88
CA ARG A 336 3.54 33.09 -11.68
C ARG A 336 4.95 33.33 -12.22
N LYS A 337 5.97 33.06 -11.42
CA LYS A 337 7.37 33.20 -11.84
C LYS A 337 7.66 32.27 -13.01
N VAL A 338 7.28 31.00 -12.91
CA VAL A 338 7.41 30.01 -13.99
C VAL A 338 6.65 30.47 -15.23
N THR A 339 5.38 30.87 -15.09
CA THR A 339 4.57 31.20 -16.27
C THR A 339 5.02 32.46 -17.00
N GLN A 340 5.60 33.42 -16.27
CA GLN A 340 6.10 34.68 -16.83
C GLN A 340 7.51 34.57 -17.44
N HIS A 341 8.38 33.75 -16.86
CA HIS A 341 9.81 33.76 -17.21
C HIS A 341 10.28 32.52 -17.95
N ILE A 342 9.52 31.42 -17.94
CA ILE A 342 9.86 30.21 -18.68
C ILE A 342 9.04 30.14 -19.96
N ASN A 343 9.71 29.91 -21.08
CA ASN A 343 9.07 29.65 -22.37
C ASN A 343 8.61 28.19 -22.43
N PHE A 344 7.56 27.82 -21.70
CA PHE A 344 7.07 26.44 -21.67
C PHE A 344 6.07 26.15 -22.80
N ASP A 345 6.08 24.90 -23.28
CA ASP A 345 5.03 24.32 -24.13
C ASP A 345 3.96 23.65 -23.26
N THR A 346 4.40 22.74 -22.38
CA THR A 346 3.57 22.09 -21.37
C THR A 346 4.08 22.43 -19.97
N PHE A 347 3.19 22.82 -19.06
CA PHE A 347 3.51 22.96 -17.64
C PHE A 347 2.53 22.16 -16.78
N ILE A 348 3.04 21.12 -16.13
CA ILE A 348 2.26 20.17 -15.33
C ILE A 348 2.47 20.47 -13.84
N ILE A 349 1.37 20.65 -13.13
CA ILE A 349 1.33 20.87 -11.69
C ILE A 349 0.56 19.73 -11.05
N THR A 350 1.05 19.17 -9.94
CA THR A 350 0.29 18.19 -9.14
C THR A 350 0.32 18.54 -7.67
N THR A 351 -0.74 18.14 -6.96
CA THR A 351 -0.87 18.26 -5.51
C THR A 351 -1.83 17.18 -4.97
N PRO A 352 -1.77 16.81 -3.69
CA PRO A 352 -2.74 15.91 -3.08
C PRO A 352 -4.18 16.40 -3.22
N ASN A 353 -5.12 15.46 -3.28
CA ASN A 353 -6.54 15.76 -3.13
C ASN A 353 -6.99 15.45 -1.69
N SER A 354 -7.39 16.47 -0.93
CA SER A 354 -7.78 16.33 0.47
C SER A 354 -9.08 15.52 0.65
N GLU A 355 -9.96 15.53 -0.36
CA GLU A 355 -11.21 14.75 -0.35
C GLU A 355 -10.93 13.25 -0.23
N PHE A 356 -9.77 12.81 -0.73
CA PHE A 356 -9.36 11.41 -0.70
C PHE A 356 -8.87 10.95 0.68
N ASN A 357 -8.44 11.85 1.57
CA ASN A 357 -7.80 11.48 2.84
C ASN A 357 -8.71 10.66 3.75
N THR A 358 -10.03 10.84 3.62
CA THR A 358 -11.04 10.05 4.33
C THR A 358 -10.98 8.56 3.98
N PHE A 359 -10.56 8.19 2.77
CA PHE A 359 -10.40 6.79 2.34
C PHE A 359 -9.09 6.15 2.84
N TYR A 360 -8.11 6.96 3.23
CA TYR A 360 -6.98 6.54 4.09
C TYR A 360 -7.35 6.57 5.58
N GLY A 361 -8.53 7.13 5.89
CA GLY A 361 -9.06 7.53 7.20
C GLY A 361 -8.05 8.26 8.07
N LEU A 362 -7.37 9.21 7.41
CA LEU A 362 -6.62 10.28 8.05
C LEU A 362 -7.59 11.41 8.43
N GLU A 363 -7.34 12.04 9.56
CA GLU A 363 -7.99 13.29 9.96
C GLU A 363 -6.96 14.42 9.77
N GLY A 364 -7.16 15.27 8.76
CA GLY A 364 -6.23 16.33 8.40
C GLY A 364 -5.42 16.02 7.13
N PHE A 365 -4.17 16.48 7.11
CA PHE A 365 -3.27 16.33 5.97
C PHE A 365 -2.70 14.90 5.87
N ARG A 366 -2.32 14.52 4.66
CA ARG A 366 -1.65 13.27 4.32
C ARG A 366 -0.26 13.20 4.93
N HIS A 367 0.44 14.33 4.97
CA HIS A 367 1.75 14.46 5.59
C HIS A 367 1.81 15.69 6.51
N ASP A 368 2.53 15.54 7.62
CA ASP A 368 2.62 16.57 8.67
C ASP A 368 3.38 17.83 8.22
N ASP A 369 4.14 17.74 7.14
CA ASP A 369 4.92 18.83 6.55
C ASP A 369 4.18 19.57 5.43
N HIS A 370 2.90 19.29 5.22
CA HIS A 370 2.05 20.07 4.33
C HIS A 370 1.56 21.35 5.02
N ASP A 371 1.64 22.48 4.32
CA ASP A 371 1.03 23.75 4.73
C ASP A 371 -0.49 23.74 4.47
N TRP A 372 -0.93 23.05 3.43
CA TRP A 372 -2.34 22.94 3.03
C TRP A 372 -2.60 21.70 2.16
N GLU A 373 -3.85 21.23 2.15
CA GLU A 373 -4.34 20.30 1.13
C GLU A 373 -5.74 20.71 0.69
N MET A 374 -5.88 21.01 -0.60
CA MET A 374 -7.14 21.49 -1.18
C MET A 374 -8.02 20.34 -1.67
N SER A 375 -9.32 20.53 -1.58
CA SER A 375 -10.31 19.74 -2.32
C SER A 375 -10.20 20.02 -3.82
N THR A 376 -10.90 19.22 -4.63
CA THR A 376 -10.96 19.42 -6.08
C THR A 376 -11.43 20.83 -6.45
N ALA A 377 -12.49 21.32 -5.82
CA ALA A 377 -13.05 22.64 -6.11
C ALA A 377 -12.09 23.77 -5.69
N GLU A 378 -11.52 23.68 -4.48
CA GLU A 378 -10.59 24.70 -3.98
C GLU A 378 -9.33 24.82 -4.86
N PHE A 379 -8.77 23.70 -5.32
CA PHE A 379 -7.60 23.72 -6.20
C PHE A 379 -7.92 24.33 -7.57
N GLN A 380 -9.08 23.99 -8.15
CA GLN A 380 -9.51 24.54 -9.43
C GLN A 380 -9.72 26.04 -9.36
N ASP A 381 -10.48 26.52 -8.36
CA ASP A 381 -10.73 27.94 -8.15
C ASP A 381 -9.42 28.70 -7.90
N TRP A 382 -8.57 28.17 -7.00
CA TRP A 382 -7.29 28.78 -6.66
C TRP A 382 -6.36 28.90 -7.87
N LEU A 383 -6.23 27.85 -8.69
CA LEU A 383 -5.34 27.89 -9.85
C LEU A 383 -5.90 28.82 -10.95
N SER A 384 -7.21 28.83 -11.19
CA SER A 384 -7.84 29.76 -12.14
C SER A 384 -7.64 31.23 -11.76
N GLU A 385 -7.55 31.57 -10.46
CA GLU A 385 -7.19 32.94 -10.04
C GLU A 385 -5.72 33.32 -10.29
N ILE A 386 -4.85 32.34 -10.49
CA ILE A 386 -3.41 32.54 -10.70
C ILE A 386 -3.11 32.74 -12.18
N ILE A 387 -3.78 31.97 -13.03
CA ILE A 387 -3.50 31.86 -14.46
C ILE A 387 -4.39 32.82 -15.25
N ASP A 388 -3.79 33.58 -16.15
CA ASP A 388 -4.54 34.40 -17.09
C ASP A 388 -5.07 33.54 -18.25
N GLU A 389 -6.34 33.15 -18.15
CA GLU A 389 -7.04 32.37 -19.18
C GLU A 389 -7.11 33.07 -20.55
N LYS A 390 -6.78 34.36 -20.66
CA LYS A 390 -6.66 35.01 -21.97
C LYS A 390 -5.40 34.57 -22.73
N THR A 391 -4.34 34.22 -22.02
CA THR A 391 -3.04 33.88 -22.60
C THR A 391 -2.69 32.40 -22.46
N MET A 392 -3.35 31.68 -21.56
CA MET A 392 -3.11 30.26 -21.29
C MET A 392 -4.41 29.47 -21.24
N THR A 393 -4.29 28.16 -21.44
CA THR A 393 -5.34 27.17 -21.18
C THR A 393 -4.98 26.38 -19.94
N ILE A 394 -6.00 25.96 -19.19
CA ILE A 394 -5.88 25.09 -18.01
C ILE A 394 -6.70 23.84 -18.27
N GLU A 395 -6.08 22.67 -18.12
CA GLU A 395 -6.75 21.38 -18.20
C GLU A 395 -6.55 20.66 -16.87
N PHE A 396 -7.63 20.44 -16.11
CA PHE A 396 -7.58 19.77 -14.81
C PHE A 396 -7.66 18.25 -14.96
N HIS A 397 -6.89 17.53 -14.15
CA HIS A 397 -6.82 16.07 -14.17
C HIS A 397 -6.88 15.48 -12.77
N ALA A 398 -7.50 14.30 -12.68
CA ALA A 398 -7.52 13.45 -11.51
C ALA A 398 -6.60 12.23 -11.76
N ILE A 399 -5.78 11.86 -10.78
CA ILE A 399 -4.60 11.01 -10.98
C ILE A 399 -4.51 9.94 -9.87
N GLY A 400 -4.28 8.69 -10.28
CA GLY A 400 -4.04 7.54 -9.39
C GLY A 400 -5.30 6.78 -9.02
N ASP A 401 -5.26 6.03 -7.91
CA ASP A 401 -6.42 5.31 -7.39
C ASP A 401 -7.61 6.25 -7.18
N ALA A 402 -8.83 5.72 -7.37
CA ALA A 402 -10.08 6.45 -7.18
C ALA A 402 -11.08 5.71 -6.29
N VAL A 403 -11.87 6.48 -5.54
CA VAL A 403 -13.07 6.02 -4.86
C VAL A 403 -14.20 6.97 -5.19
N ASN A 404 -15.31 6.46 -5.73
CA ASN A 404 -16.44 7.26 -6.23
C ASN A 404 -15.99 8.40 -7.20
N GLY A 405 -14.98 8.13 -8.02
CA GLY A 405 -14.40 9.11 -8.95
C GLY A 405 -13.50 10.18 -8.31
N ILE A 406 -13.31 10.16 -6.99
CA ILE A 406 -12.35 11.02 -6.29
C ILE A 406 -10.99 10.33 -6.32
N HIS A 407 -9.97 10.98 -6.87
CA HIS A 407 -8.63 10.41 -7.01
C HIS A 407 -7.65 10.86 -5.92
N THR A 408 -6.62 10.05 -5.68
CA THR A 408 -5.57 10.33 -4.67
C THR A 408 -4.80 11.63 -4.89
N THR A 409 -4.59 12.02 -6.15
CA THR A 409 -3.84 13.21 -6.56
C THR A 409 -4.67 13.95 -7.61
N GLN A 410 -4.56 15.28 -7.59
CA GLN A 410 -5.11 16.16 -8.61
C GLN A 410 -3.97 16.93 -9.28
N GLY A 411 -4.21 17.41 -10.49
CA GLY A 411 -3.24 18.19 -11.21
C GLY A 411 -3.84 19.06 -12.29
N ALA A 412 -3.01 19.90 -12.89
CA ALA A 412 -3.38 20.75 -13.99
C ALA A 412 -2.27 20.76 -15.04
N ILE A 413 -2.66 20.80 -16.31
CA ILE A 413 -1.76 21.02 -17.43
C ILE A 413 -2.05 22.39 -18.01
N LEU A 414 -1.03 23.24 -18.02
CA LEU A 414 -1.07 24.58 -18.59
C LEU A 414 -0.39 24.58 -19.95
N ARG A 415 -1.01 25.25 -20.92
CA ARG A 415 -0.43 25.50 -22.25
C ARG A 415 -0.66 26.95 -22.66
N LYS A 416 0.37 27.60 -23.21
CA LYS A 416 0.23 28.96 -23.76
C LYS A 416 -0.62 28.91 -25.03
N LYS A 417 -1.56 29.83 -25.17
CA LYS A 417 -2.33 29.99 -26.41
C LYS A 417 -1.40 30.53 -27.49
N GLU A 418 -1.47 29.98 -28.69
CA GLU A 418 -0.79 30.58 -29.85
C GLU A 418 -1.37 31.97 -30.08
N ALA A 419 -0.47 32.94 -30.35
CA ALA A 419 -0.82 34.34 -30.54
C ALA A 419 -1.42 34.60 -31.92
#